data_AF-A0A960E9N9-F1
#
_entry.id   AF-A0A960E9N9-F1
#
_cell.length_a   1.000
_cell.length_b   1.000
_cell.length_c   1.000
_cell.angle_alpha   90.00
_cell.angle_beta   90.00
_cell.angle_gamma   90.00
#
_symmetry.space_group_name_H-M   'P 1'
#
loop_
_entity.id
_entity.type
_entity.pdbx_description
1 polymer ?
#
loop_
_entity_poly.entity_id
_entity_poly.type
_entity_poly.pdbx_seq_one_letter_code
_entity_poly.pdbx_strand_id
1 'polypeptide(L)'
;MPTQRQSIGRYGGLKSWANTPDRSARTRPARAKSPSSIEYHLERLGPQFADATDDQRLAAAEAAKKAYYAELALKSARARRKEPSDAA
;
A
#
# COMPACT_ATOMS: atom_id res chain seq x y z
N MET A 1 -26.42 -7.56 -18.46
CA MET A 1 -27.01 -7.28 -17.13
C MET A 1 -25.99 -7.66 -16.06
N PRO A 2 -25.82 -6.85 -14.99
CA PRO A 2 -24.92 -7.21 -13.89
C PRO A 2 -25.37 -8.51 -13.21
N THR A 3 -24.42 -9.33 -12.79
CA THR A 3 -24.73 -10.58 -12.08
C THR A 3 -25.21 -10.28 -10.66
N GLN A 4 -25.99 -11.18 -10.06
CA GLN A 4 -26.47 -11.02 -8.68
C GLN A 4 -25.32 -10.76 -7.69
N ARG A 5 -24.19 -11.45 -7.86
CA ARG A 5 -22.97 -11.25 -7.06
C ARG A 5 -22.42 -9.83 -7.18
N GLN A 6 -22.40 -9.27 -8.40
CA GLN A 6 -21.96 -7.88 -8.63
C GLN A 6 -22.90 -6.89 -7.94
N SER A 7 -24.21 -7.12 -8.00
CA SER A 7 -25.22 -6.27 -7.36
C SER A 7 -25.09 -6.27 -5.82
N ILE A 8 -24.87 -7.44 -5.21
CA ILE A 8 -24.65 -7.55 -3.75
C ILE A 8 -23.41 -6.76 -3.31
N GLY A 9 -22.29 -6.92 -4.03
CA GLY A 9 -21.06 -6.19 -3.72
C GLY A 9 -21.24 -4.68 -3.81
N ARG A 10 -21.91 -4.20 -4.88
CA ARG A 10 -22.19 -2.77 -5.07
C ARG A 10 -23.10 -2.22 -3.98
N TYR A 11 -24.21 -2.90 -3.68
CA TYR A 11 -25.15 -2.50 -2.63
C TYR A 11 -24.44 -2.39 -1.27
N GLY A 12 -23.69 -3.42 -0.88
CA GLY A 12 -22.96 -3.44 0.39
C GLY A 12 -21.93 -2.32 0.51
N GLY A 13 -21.14 -2.09 -0.55
CA GLY A 13 -20.15 -1.01 -0.58
C GLY A 13 -20.79 0.37 -0.41
N LEU A 14 -21.83 0.67 -1.20
CA LEU A 14 -22.54 1.95 -1.14
C LEU A 14 -23.18 2.17 0.23
N LYS A 15 -23.87 1.17 0.78
CA LYS A 15 -24.48 1.24 2.11
C LYS A 15 -23.42 1.48 3.20
N SER A 16 -22.28 0.80 3.12
CA SER A 16 -21.19 0.97 4.09
C SER A 16 -20.60 2.38 4.04
N TRP A 17 -20.43 2.95 2.84
CA TRP A 17 -19.93 4.32 2.67
C TRP A 17 -20.95 5.39 3.07
N ALA A 18 -22.24 5.16 2.85
CA ALA A 18 -23.31 6.04 3.32
C ALA A 18 -23.33 6.14 4.86
N ASN A 19 -23.03 5.04 5.55
CA ASN A 19 -22.95 4.99 7.02
C ASN A 19 -21.59 5.44 7.59
N THR A 20 -20.67 5.95 6.75
CA THR A 20 -19.34 6.39 7.20
C THR A 20 -19.29 7.92 7.21
N PRO A 21 -19.49 8.57 8.38
CA PRO A 21 -19.45 10.03 8.47
C PRO A 21 -18.03 10.57 8.26
N ASP A 22 -17.02 9.94 8.86
CA ASP A 22 -15.61 10.28 8.65
C ASP A 22 -14.90 9.20 7.82
N ARG A 23 -14.70 9.52 6.54
CA ARG A 23 -13.99 8.65 5.57
C ARG A 23 -12.49 8.55 5.87
N SER A 24 -11.91 9.61 6.44
CA SER A 24 -10.48 9.63 6.77
C SER A 24 -10.21 8.69 7.96
N ALA A 25 -11.01 8.79 9.03
CA ALA A 25 -10.91 7.91 10.18
C ALA A 25 -11.07 6.44 9.80
N ARG A 26 -12.03 6.11 8.92
CA ARG A 26 -12.23 4.73 8.44
C ARG A 26 -11.01 4.13 7.74
N THR A 27 -10.28 4.94 6.97
CA THR A 27 -9.15 4.47 6.15
C THR A 27 -7.79 4.63 6.82
N ARG A 28 -7.69 5.45 7.86
CA ARG A 28 -6.48 5.67 8.67
C ARG A 28 -5.76 4.39 9.13
N PRO A 29 -6.43 3.38 9.73
CA PRO A 29 -5.72 2.17 10.18
C PRO A 29 -5.10 1.39 9.01
N ALA A 30 -5.78 1.34 7.87
CA ALA A 30 -5.24 0.71 6.67
C ALA A 30 -4.05 1.48 6.10
N ARG A 31 -4.10 2.82 6.11
CA ARG A 31 -2.98 3.67 5.67
C ARG A 31 -1.77 3.53 6.59
N ALA A 32 -1.97 3.44 7.90
CA ALA A 32 -0.89 3.26 8.86
C ALA A 32 -0.15 1.93 8.67
N LYS A 33 -0.88 0.87 8.26
CA LYS A 33 -0.32 -0.47 7.97
C LYS A 33 0.03 -0.68 6.50
N SER A 34 0.06 0.37 5.70
CA SER A 34 0.43 0.31 4.29
C SER A 34 1.94 0.49 4.13
N PRO A 35 2.60 -0.14 3.13
CA PRO A 35 3.99 0.16 2.75
C PRO A 35 4.27 1.63 2.41
N SER A 36 3.22 2.45 2.24
CA SER A 36 3.36 3.89 2.09
C SER A 36 3.64 4.64 3.39
N SER A 37 3.30 4.06 4.54
CA SER A 37 3.55 4.63 5.87
C SER A 37 4.98 4.33 6.31
N ILE A 38 5.55 5.18 7.17
CA ILE A 38 6.89 4.94 7.72
C ILE A 38 6.82 3.91 8.85
N GLU A 39 5.72 3.92 9.60
CA GLU A 39 5.42 3.01 10.71
C GLU A 39 5.45 1.56 10.25
N TYR A 40 4.92 1.27 9.05
CA TYR A 40 4.98 -0.05 8.42
C TYR A 40 6.41 -0.58 8.30
N HIS A 41 7.37 0.29 7.95
CA HIS A 41 8.77 -0.08 7.76
C HIS A 41 9.52 -0.16 9.09
N LEU A 42 9.19 0.72 10.05
CA LEU A 42 9.72 0.66 11.42
C LEU A 42 9.38 -0.65 12.13
N GLU A 43 8.14 -1.13 11.99
CA GLU A 43 7.69 -2.42 12.54
C GLU A 43 8.39 -3.63 11.90
N ARG A 44 9.01 -3.45 10.73
CA ARG A 44 9.66 -4.51 9.93
C ARG A 44 11.18 -4.45 9.98
N LEU A 45 11.75 -3.53 10.75
CA LEU A 45 13.18 -3.57 11.03
C LEU A 45 13.51 -4.86 11.76
N GLY A 46 14.57 -5.53 11.30
CA GLY A 46 15.02 -6.78 11.90
C GLY A 46 15.77 -6.56 13.22
N PRO A 47 16.16 -7.66 13.88
CA PRO A 47 16.82 -7.63 15.19
C PRO A 47 18.17 -6.88 15.18
N GLN A 48 18.80 -6.69 14.02
CA GLN A 48 20.04 -5.90 13.90
C GLN A 48 19.87 -4.42 14.28
N PHE A 49 18.63 -3.92 14.36
CA PHE A 49 18.31 -2.57 14.80
C PHE A 49 17.80 -2.52 16.26
N ALA A 50 17.97 -3.60 17.03
CA ALA A 50 17.50 -3.66 18.42
C ALA A 50 18.18 -2.61 19.32
N ASP A 51 19.49 -2.42 19.16
CA ASP A 51 20.29 -1.46 19.93
C ASP A 51 20.48 -0.12 19.20
N ALA A 52 19.80 0.07 18.06
CA ALA A 52 19.92 1.29 17.26
C ALA A 52 19.12 2.45 17.89
N THR A 53 19.62 3.67 17.74
CA THR A 53 18.89 4.87 18.17
C THR A 53 17.62 5.07 17.31
N ASP A 54 16.66 5.83 17.83
CA ASP A 54 15.42 6.14 17.10
C ASP A 54 15.71 6.80 15.74
N ASP A 55 16.71 7.68 15.68
CA ASP A 55 17.14 8.32 14.43
C ASP A 55 17.71 7.32 13.43
N GLN A 56 18.52 6.36 13.89
CA GLN A 56 19.07 5.30 13.03
C GLN A 56 17.97 4.38 12.50
N ARG A 57 17.00 4.04 13.35
CA ARG A 57 15.82 3.26 12.97
C ARG A 57 14.96 4.02 11.95
N LEU A 58 14.75 5.31 12.16
CA LEU A 58 14.00 6.15 11.23
C LEU A 58 14.70 6.23 9.87
N ALA A 59 16.01 6.49 9.85
CA ALA A 59 16.79 6.50 8.62
C ALA A 59 16.74 5.16 7.86
N ALA A 60 16.82 4.03 8.59
CA ALA A 60 16.68 2.71 8.00
C ALA A 60 15.28 2.47 7.43
N ALA A 61 14.23 2.86 8.14
CA ALA A 61 12.85 2.75 7.68
C ALA A 61 12.59 3.64 6.44
N GLU A 62 13.17 4.83 6.38
CA GLU A 62 13.08 5.70 5.21
C GLU A 62 13.76 5.07 3.98
N ALA A 63 14.94 4.49 4.16
CA ALA A 63 15.64 3.77 3.11
C ALA A 63 14.81 2.57 2.61
N ALA A 64 14.22 1.78 3.52
CA ALA A 64 13.34 0.67 3.18
C ALA A 64 12.10 1.12 2.40
N LYS A 65 11.47 2.22 2.82
CA LYS A 65 10.34 2.84 2.11
C LYS A 65 10.72 3.25 0.68
N LYS A 66 11.86 3.94 0.51
CA LYS A 66 12.35 4.33 -0.83
C LYS A 66 12.63 3.11 -1.69
N ALA A 67 13.24 2.06 -1.13
CA ALA A 67 13.51 0.82 -1.83
C ALA A 67 12.22 0.12 -2.31
N TYR A 68 11.16 0.10 -1.49
CA TYR A 68 9.86 -0.44 -1.88
C TYR A 68 9.28 0.25 -3.12
N TYR A 69 9.31 1.59 -3.16
CA TYR A 69 8.83 2.33 -4.33
C TYR A 69 9.72 2.13 -5.56
N ALA A 70 11.04 2.03 -5.37
CA ALA A 70 11.96 1.72 -6.45
C ALA A 70 11.70 0.32 -7.04
N GLU A 71 11.42 -0.67 -6.20
CA GLU A 71 11.05 -2.02 -6.64
C GLU A 71 9.74 -2.01 -7.43
N LEU A 72 8.72 -1.26 -6.97
CA LEU A 72 7.45 -1.12 -7.69
C LEU A 72 7.64 -0.47 -9.06
N ALA A 73 8.44 0.59 -9.15
CA ALA A 73 8.79 1.23 -10.41
C ALA A 73 9.55 0.28 -11.36
N LEU A 74 10.49 -0.51 -10.83
CA LEU A 74 11.22 -1.52 -11.60
C LEU A 74 10.29 -2.61 -12.15
N LYS A 75 9.35 -3.11 -11.33
CA LYS A 75 8.33 -4.08 -11.75
C LYS A 75 7.46 -3.52 -12.87
N SER A 76 7.00 -2.27 -12.73
CA SER A 76 6.23 -1.58 -13.77
C SER A 76 7.03 -1.42 -15.08
N ALA A 77 8.29 -1.00 -15.00
CA ALA A 77 9.16 -0.88 -16.17
C ALA A 77 9.41 -2.23 -16.86
N ARG A 78 9.58 -3.32 -16.09
CA ARG A 78 9.71 -4.68 -16.63
C ARG A 78 8.43 -5.14 -17.33
N ALA A 79 7.26 -4.86 -16.76
CA ALA A 79 5.98 -5.21 -17.37
C ALA A 79 5.79 -4.52 -18.73
N ARG A 80 6.03 -3.20 -18.80
CA ARG A 80 5.95 -2.43 -20.05
C ARG A 80 6.93 -2.89 -21.13
N ARG A 81 8.11 -3.39 -20.74
CA ARG A 81 9.08 -3.96 -21.69
C ARG A 81 8.69 -5.34 -22.21
N LYS A 82 7.88 -6.08 -21.45
CA LYS A 82 7.44 -7.44 -21.80
C LYS A 82 6.22 -7.43 -22.71
N GLU A 83 5.41 -6.38 -22.67
CA GLU A 83 4.40 -6.17 -23.72
C GLU A 83 5.14 -6.00 -25.04
N PRO A 84 5.03 -6.97 -25.99
CA PRO A 84 5.41 -6.66 -27.35
C PRO A 84 4.56 -5.48 -27.78
N SER A 85 5.14 -4.55 -28.52
CA SER A 85 4.41 -3.50 -29.19
C SER A 85 3.58 -4.10 -30.34
N ASP A 86 2.71 -5.05 -30.03
CA ASP A 86 1.65 -5.54 -30.92
C ASP A 86 0.37 -4.79 -30.59
N ALA A 87 0.39 -3.53 -31.03
CA ALA A 87 -0.80 -2.72 -31.29
C ALA A 87 -0.41 -1.67 -32.34
N ALA A 88 -0.04 -2.14 -33.54
CA ALA A 88 0.03 -1.33 -34.76
C ALA A 88 -0.22 -2.23 -35.97
#